data_AF-A0A5C4X1Z0-F1
#
_entry.id   AF-A0A5C4X1Z0-F1
#
_cell.length_a   1.000
_cell.length_b   1.000
_cell.length_c   1.000
_cell.angle_alpha   90.00
_cell.angle_beta   90.00
_cell.angle_gamma   90.00
#
_symmetry.space_group_name_H-M   'P 1'
#
loop_
_entity.id
_entity.type
_entity.pdbx_description
1 polymer ?
#
loop_
_entity_poly.entity_id
_entity_poly.type
_entity_poly.pdbx_seq_one_letter_code
_entity_poly.pdbx_strand_id
1 'polypeptide(L)'
;MTPRPAHRSRRRSGDRWRSHPWLLAALPVALVALADPLQRVLALSPAAGTAVVGVTEAAVAAAAAVLSGLRARRERAADGPGRRPGGWWLLTAATGSWAAGQCAWVVYESVLRVEVPAPSFADVGFLGFGALAPLAVVAISHGAVRTTSRVRSLLDGVIIAVALFLISWTLVLGVLVHQVAPSLLALLTSAAYPVSDIIALTTALAVLSRSRADRALVGISVGVALMAVSDSLFVYLSAAGEFSTGGLLDVLWTAAFAVIAASTLVRGSVRESGDGSVAGSVRGSVALKALPYVPFAVATVVVVVEAARRPLAGTTLAVLVVLMTLVFVRQALVVLD
;
A
#
# COMPACT_ATOMS: atom_id res chain seq x y z
N MET A 1 -40.11 44.04 -21.03
CA MET A 1 -39.09 43.23 -20.36
C MET A 1 -39.71 41.88 -20.00
N THR A 2 -39.41 40.84 -20.77
CA THR A 2 -39.84 39.46 -20.51
C THR A 2 -38.72 38.72 -19.75
N PRO A 3 -38.98 38.02 -18.64
CA PRO A 3 -37.93 37.32 -17.91
C PRO A 3 -37.56 36.01 -18.64
N ARG A 4 -36.25 35.81 -18.86
CA ARG A 4 -35.67 34.56 -19.40
C ARG A 4 -35.95 33.38 -18.44
N PRO A 5 -36.28 32.18 -18.94
CA PRO A 5 -36.50 31.02 -18.09
C PRO A 5 -35.17 30.48 -17.55
N ALA A 6 -35.15 30.18 -16.25
CA ALA A 6 -34.02 29.55 -15.58
C ALA A 6 -33.77 28.14 -16.13
N HIS A 7 -32.57 27.90 -16.66
CA HIS A 7 -32.08 26.56 -16.98
C HIS A 7 -31.96 25.72 -15.70
N ARG A 8 -33.00 24.94 -15.37
CA ARG A 8 -32.89 23.84 -14.41
C ARG A 8 -32.02 22.76 -15.04
N SER A 9 -30.76 22.67 -14.60
CA SER A 9 -29.88 21.54 -14.93
C SER A 9 -30.53 20.24 -14.45
N ARG A 10 -31.02 19.42 -15.39
CA ARG A 10 -31.45 18.04 -15.12
C ARG A 10 -30.23 17.26 -14.61
N ARG A 11 -30.12 17.06 -13.29
CA ARG A 11 -29.24 16.02 -12.73
C ARG A 11 -29.75 14.67 -13.25
N ARG A 12 -29.02 14.06 -14.19
CA ARG A 12 -29.32 12.71 -14.69
C ARG A 12 -29.29 11.73 -13.51
N SER A 13 -30.36 10.97 -13.33
CA SER A 13 -30.57 9.99 -12.26
C SER A 13 -29.60 8.80 -12.27
N GLY A 14 -28.72 8.69 -13.28
CA GLY A 14 -27.73 7.62 -13.44
C GLY A 14 -26.43 7.77 -12.64
N ASP A 15 -26.22 8.89 -11.93
CA ASP A 15 -24.94 9.18 -11.24
C ASP A 15 -24.84 8.63 -9.80
N ARG A 16 -25.86 7.92 -9.28
CA ARG A 16 -25.83 7.43 -7.88
C ARG A 16 -24.68 6.45 -7.62
N TRP A 17 -24.33 5.59 -8.58
CA TRP A 17 -23.21 4.64 -8.43
C TRP A 17 -21.84 5.32 -8.38
N ARG A 18 -21.72 6.53 -8.94
CA ARG A 18 -20.49 7.34 -8.85
C ARG A 18 -20.32 8.04 -7.52
N SER A 19 -21.35 8.05 -6.67
CA SER A 19 -21.31 8.83 -5.43
C SER A 19 -20.62 8.13 -4.26
N HIS A 20 -20.44 6.80 -4.31
CA HIS A 20 -19.87 6.02 -3.20
C HIS A 20 -18.94 4.89 -3.71
N PRO A 21 -17.76 5.24 -4.28
CA PRO A 21 -16.82 4.25 -4.83
C PRO A 21 -16.36 3.20 -3.78
N TRP A 22 -16.41 3.56 -2.50
CA TRP A 22 -16.06 2.71 -1.37
C TRP A 22 -17.02 1.53 -1.15
N LEU A 23 -18.31 1.68 -1.50
CA LEU A 23 -19.27 0.59 -1.37
C LEU A 23 -19.00 -0.51 -2.40
N LEU A 24 -18.61 -0.13 -3.62
CA LEU A 24 -18.20 -1.08 -4.66
C LEU A 24 -16.85 -1.73 -4.32
N ALA A 25 -15.96 -1.00 -3.64
CA ALA A 25 -14.70 -1.54 -3.15
C ALA A 25 -14.88 -2.57 -2.01
N ALA A 26 -15.96 -2.46 -1.22
CA ALA A 26 -16.23 -3.41 -0.15
C ALA A 26 -16.70 -4.79 -0.66
N LEU A 27 -17.28 -4.86 -1.85
CA LEU A 27 -17.82 -6.11 -2.42
C LEU A 27 -16.76 -7.22 -2.59
N PRO A 28 -15.62 -7.00 -3.28
CA PRO A 28 -14.62 -8.05 -3.42
C PRO A 28 -13.99 -8.43 -2.07
N VAL A 29 -13.82 -7.47 -1.15
CA VAL A 29 -13.29 -7.73 0.20
C VAL A 29 -14.25 -8.65 0.97
N ALA A 30 -15.55 -8.36 0.92
CA ALA A 30 -16.57 -9.21 1.53
C ALA A 30 -16.63 -10.58 0.85
N LEU A 31 -16.48 -10.65 -0.48
CA LEU A 31 -16.46 -11.92 -1.20
C LEU A 31 -15.31 -12.82 -0.72
N VAL A 32 -14.10 -12.28 -0.60
CA VAL A 32 -12.92 -13.03 -0.11
C VAL A 32 -13.08 -13.39 1.37
N ALA A 33 -13.50 -12.44 2.22
CA ALA A 33 -13.70 -12.68 3.64
C ALA A 33 -14.77 -13.74 3.93
N LEU A 34 -15.76 -13.86 3.04
CA LEU A 34 -16.83 -14.84 3.16
C LEU A 34 -16.58 -16.12 2.35
N ALA A 35 -15.50 -16.22 1.57
CA ALA A 35 -15.26 -17.34 0.67
C ALA A 35 -15.13 -18.67 1.44
N ASP A 36 -14.26 -18.72 2.45
CA ASP A 36 -14.06 -19.90 3.30
C ASP A 36 -15.31 -20.28 4.13
N PRO A 37 -15.98 -19.37 4.87
CA PRO A 37 -17.18 -19.76 5.61
C PRO A 37 -18.33 -20.19 4.68
N LEU A 38 -18.51 -19.55 3.51
CA LEU A 38 -19.51 -19.98 2.53
C LEU A 38 -19.16 -21.33 1.92
N GLN A 39 -17.88 -21.58 1.61
CA GLN A 39 -17.41 -22.87 1.13
C GLN A 39 -17.76 -23.99 2.13
N ARG A 40 -17.53 -23.77 3.43
CA ARG A 40 -17.88 -24.75 4.48
C ARG A 40 -19.38 -24.96 4.61
N VAL A 41 -20.17 -23.88 4.64
CA VAL A 41 -21.64 -23.96 4.78
C VAL A 41 -22.30 -24.63 3.59
N LEU A 42 -21.82 -24.35 2.37
CA LEU A 42 -22.36 -24.89 1.13
C LEU A 42 -21.76 -26.25 0.74
N ALA A 43 -20.86 -26.80 1.57
CA ALA A 43 -20.13 -28.04 1.30
C ALA A 43 -19.43 -28.06 -0.07
N LEU A 44 -18.88 -26.90 -0.50
CA LEU A 44 -18.13 -26.78 -1.74
C LEU A 44 -16.72 -27.37 -1.59
N SER A 45 -16.10 -27.75 -2.70
CA SER A 45 -14.72 -28.23 -2.68
C SER A 45 -13.76 -27.10 -2.25
N PRO A 46 -12.69 -27.40 -1.48
CA PRO A 46 -11.67 -26.42 -1.13
C PRO A 46 -11.08 -25.70 -2.34
N ALA A 47 -10.87 -26.45 -3.43
CA ALA A 47 -10.38 -25.90 -4.69
C ALA A 47 -11.28 -24.81 -5.28
N ALA A 48 -12.61 -24.88 -5.08
CA ALA A 48 -13.52 -23.84 -5.53
C ALA A 48 -13.36 -22.56 -4.69
N GLY A 49 -13.18 -22.68 -3.37
CA GLY A 49 -12.89 -21.55 -2.48
C GLY A 49 -11.60 -20.84 -2.86
N THR A 50 -10.51 -21.60 -2.99
CA THR A 50 -9.20 -21.11 -3.44
C THR A 50 -9.27 -20.38 -4.78
N ALA A 51 -9.94 -20.98 -5.79
CA ALA A 51 -10.08 -20.35 -7.10
C ALA A 51 -10.90 -19.05 -7.03
N VAL A 52 -11.97 -18.99 -6.24
CA VAL A 52 -12.77 -17.77 -6.05
C VAL A 52 -11.91 -16.66 -5.45
N VAL A 53 -11.09 -16.97 -4.45
CA VAL A 53 -10.19 -15.99 -3.81
C VAL A 53 -9.19 -15.45 -4.82
N GLY A 54 -8.38 -16.32 -5.43
CA GLY A 54 -7.32 -15.88 -6.34
C GLY A 54 -7.84 -15.16 -7.59
N VAL A 55 -8.97 -15.59 -8.16
CA VAL A 55 -9.60 -14.89 -9.30
C VAL A 55 -10.15 -13.53 -8.88
N THR A 56 -10.72 -13.42 -7.67
CA THR A 56 -11.21 -12.13 -7.16
C THR A 56 -10.07 -11.14 -6.99
N GLU A 57 -8.96 -11.57 -6.41
CA GLU A 57 -7.77 -10.73 -6.23
C GLU A 57 -7.19 -10.26 -7.56
N ALA A 58 -7.01 -11.17 -8.52
CA ALA A 58 -6.55 -10.84 -9.87
C ALA A 58 -7.49 -9.83 -10.55
N ALA A 59 -8.80 -10.02 -10.41
CA ALA A 59 -9.81 -9.14 -10.99
C ALA A 59 -9.78 -7.74 -10.35
N VAL A 60 -9.62 -7.62 -9.03
CA VAL A 60 -9.58 -6.32 -8.34
C VAL A 60 -8.29 -5.58 -8.66
N ALA A 61 -7.15 -6.26 -8.71
CA ALA A 61 -5.88 -5.67 -9.13
C ALA A 61 -5.93 -5.20 -10.61
N ALA A 62 -6.51 -6.01 -11.49
CA ALA A 62 -6.73 -5.63 -12.89
C ALA A 62 -7.69 -4.45 -13.02
N ALA A 63 -8.76 -4.41 -12.21
CA ALA A 63 -9.66 -3.26 -12.16
C ALA A 63 -8.94 -1.99 -11.70
N ALA A 64 -8.07 -2.08 -10.67
CA ALA A 64 -7.24 -0.96 -10.25
C ALA A 64 -6.36 -0.44 -11.40
N ALA A 65 -5.74 -1.35 -12.18
CA ALA A 65 -4.91 -1.01 -13.34
C ALA A 65 -5.72 -0.31 -14.45
N VAL A 66 -6.88 -0.86 -14.80
CA VAL A 66 -7.76 -0.25 -15.82
C VAL A 66 -8.19 1.14 -15.37
N LEU A 67 -8.63 1.29 -14.12
CA LEU A 67 -9.14 2.57 -13.61
C LEU A 67 -8.03 3.63 -13.49
N SER A 68 -6.83 3.26 -13.03
CA SER A 68 -5.68 4.17 -13.01
C SER A 68 -5.26 4.56 -14.43
N GLY A 69 -5.31 3.64 -15.41
CA GLY A 69 -4.98 3.91 -16.80
C GLY A 69 -5.99 4.85 -17.47
N LEU A 70 -7.28 4.66 -17.18
CA LEU A 70 -8.34 5.58 -17.61
C LEU A 70 -8.15 6.97 -17.00
N ARG A 71 -7.73 7.05 -15.74
CA ARG A 71 -7.39 8.34 -15.10
C ARG A 71 -6.17 8.99 -15.75
N ALA A 72 -5.10 8.22 -16.01
CA ALA A 72 -3.92 8.70 -16.71
C ALA A 72 -4.26 9.29 -18.08
N ARG A 73 -5.13 8.61 -18.85
CA ARG A 73 -5.63 9.10 -20.15
C ARG A 73 -6.43 10.40 -20.01
N ARG A 74 -7.34 10.49 -19.05
CA ARG A 74 -8.14 11.70 -18.80
C ARG A 74 -7.29 12.89 -18.34
N GLU A 75 -6.27 12.63 -17.52
CA GLU A 75 -5.32 13.67 -17.09
C GLU A 75 -4.43 14.12 -18.25
N ARG A 76 -4.02 13.21 -19.15
CA ARG A 76 -3.25 13.59 -20.35
C ARG A 76 -4.06 14.37 -21.37
N ALA A 77 -5.34 14.01 -21.53
CA ALA A 77 -6.21 14.55 -22.59
C ALA A 77 -6.84 15.91 -22.27
N ALA A 78 -6.65 16.45 -21.07
CA ALA A 78 -7.18 17.78 -20.78
C ALA A 78 -6.07 18.71 -20.30
N ASP A 79 -6.24 19.98 -20.65
CA ASP A 79 -5.26 21.01 -20.39
C ASP A 79 -5.53 21.63 -19.02
N GLY A 80 -4.48 21.73 -18.20
CA GLY A 80 -4.58 22.39 -16.90
C GLY A 80 -3.35 22.13 -16.01
N PRO A 81 -2.96 23.11 -15.18
CA PRO A 81 -1.85 22.96 -14.25
C PRO A 81 -2.14 21.87 -13.19
N GLY A 82 -1.09 21.20 -12.70
CA GLY A 82 -1.17 20.24 -11.60
C GLY A 82 -1.51 18.79 -11.97
N ARG A 83 -1.63 18.46 -13.26
CA ARG A 83 -1.90 17.09 -13.77
C ARG A 83 -0.64 16.22 -13.73
N ARG A 84 -0.81 14.92 -13.42
CA ARG A 84 0.32 14.00 -13.16
C ARG A 84 0.13 12.67 -13.89
N PRO A 85 -0.10 12.67 -15.23
CA PRO A 85 -0.42 11.45 -15.96
C PRO A 85 0.68 10.39 -15.86
N GLY A 86 1.94 10.78 -15.73
CA GLY A 86 3.06 9.85 -15.52
C GLY A 86 2.91 9.01 -14.24
N GLY A 87 2.51 9.62 -13.14
CA GLY A 87 2.28 8.90 -11.88
C GLY A 87 1.12 7.90 -11.97
N TRP A 88 0.06 8.24 -12.70
CA TRP A 88 -1.06 7.32 -12.94
C TRP A 88 -0.69 6.16 -13.89
N TRP A 89 0.20 6.39 -14.86
CA TRP A 89 0.73 5.31 -15.69
C TRP A 89 1.63 4.37 -14.89
N LEU A 90 2.47 4.90 -13.98
CA LEU A 90 3.23 4.08 -13.05
C LEU A 90 2.32 3.24 -12.15
N LEU A 91 1.23 3.83 -11.63
CA LEU A 91 0.25 3.08 -10.83
C LEU A 91 -0.41 1.96 -11.65
N THR A 92 -0.74 2.25 -12.91
CA THR A 92 -1.31 1.28 -13.84
C THR A 92 -0.38 0.11 -14.09
N ALA A 93 0.91 0.40 -14.32
CA ALA A 93 1.93 -0.61 -14.49
C ALA A 93 2.14 -1.42 -13.20
N ALA A 94 2.13 -0.78 -12.02
CA ALA A 94 2.26 -1.44 -10.73
C ALA A 94 1.12 -2.44 -10.49
N THR A 95 -0.13 -1.98 -10.53
CA THR A 95 -1.30 -2.84 -10.26
C THR A 95 -1.50 -3.88 -11.35
N GLY A 96 -1.17 -3.56 -12.61
CA GLY A 96 -1.20 -4.51 -13.73
C GLY A 96 -0.13 -5.60 -13.61
N SER A 97 1.07 -5.25 -13.14
CA SER A 97 2.15 -6.20 -12.84
C SER A 97 1.71 -7.19 -11.77
N TRP A 98 1.14 -6.70 -10.67
CA TRP A 98 0.63 -7.58 -9.61
C TRP A 98 -0.48 -8.49 -10.11
N ALA A 99 -1.44 -7.95 -10.87
CA ALA A 99 -2.53 -8.75 -11.44
C ALA A 99 -2.00 -9.88 -12.34
N ALA A 100 -0.95 -9.64 -13.12
CA ALA A 100 -0.28 -10.67 -13.90
C ALA A 100 0.40 -11.73 -13.02
N GLY A 101 1.05 -11.31 -11.92
CA GLY A 101 1.58 -12.20 -10.90
C GLY A 101 0.50 -13.09 -10.29
N GLN A 102 -0.65 -12.51 -9.94
CA GLN A 102 -1.77 -13.25 -9.36
C GLN A 102 -2.41 -14.22 -10.35
N CYS A 103 -2.46 -13.88 -11.64
CA CYS A 103 -2.85 -14.85 -12.67
C CYS A 103 -1.87 -16.04 -12.71
N ALA A 104 -0.57 -15.80 -12.60
CA ALA A 104 0.42 -16.89 -12.54
C ALA A 104 0.23 -17.74 -11.27
N TRP A 105 0.00 -17.11 -10.12
CA TRP A 105 -0.32 -17.78 -8.85
C TRP A 105 -1.54 -18.71 -9.00
N VAL A 106 -2.65 -18.17 -9.52
CA VAL A 106 -3.88 -18.93 -9.78
C VAL A 106 -3.64 -20.13 -10.70
N VAL A 107 -2.79 -19.97 -11.72
CA VAL A 107 -2.43 -21.10 -12.60
C VAL A 107 -1.69 -22.19 -11.83
N TYR A 108 -0.69 -21.84 -11.00
CA TYR A 108 0.00 -22.84 -10.17
C TYR A 108 -0.94 -23.55 -9.19
N GLU A 109 -1.70 -22.77 -8.43
CA GLU A 109 -2.49 -23.30 -7.31
C GLU A 109 -3.80 -23.95 -7.76
N SER A 110 -4.57 -23.29 -8.63
CA SER A 110 -5.92 -23.73 -8.98
C SER A 110 -5.96 -24.63 -10.22
N VAL A 111 -5.04 -24.44 -11.17
CA VAL A 111 -5.00 -25.23 -12.43
C VAL A 111 -4.03 -26.39 -12.31
N LEU A 112 -2.77 -26.12 -11.99
CA LEU A 112 -1.73 -27.15 -11.88
C LEU A 112 -1.81 -27.91 -10.56
N ARG A 113 -2.46 -27.34 -9.54
CA ARG A 113 -2.62 -27.93 -8.19
C ARG A 113 -1.29 -28.31 -7.56
N VAL A 114 -0.31 -27.44 -7.72
CA VAL A 114 1.01 -27.54 -7.09
C VAL A 114 1.20 -26.38 -6.13
N GLU A 115 1.99 -26.62 -5.09
CA GLU A 115 2.51 -25.53 -4.26
C GLU A 115 3.32 -24.57 -5.13
N VAL A 116 3.13 -23.27 -4.95
CA VAL A 116 3.81 -22.26 -5.76
C VAL A 116 5.30 -22.30 -5.44
N PRO A 117 6.18 -22.54 -6.42
CA PRO A 117 7.61 -22.62 -6.16
C PRO A 117 8.16 -21.26 -5.71
N ALA A 118 9.15 -21.26 -4.81
CA ALA A 118 9.85 -20.04 -4.42
C ALA A 118 11.32 -20.14 -4.87
N PRO A 119 11.77 -19.36 -5.86
CA PRO A 119 11.04 -18.34 -6.63
C PRO A 119 10.15 -18.91 -7.77
N SER A 120 9.16 -18.14 -8.22
CA SER A 120 8.20 -18.41 -9.30
C SER A 120 8.04 -17.23 -10.28
N PHE A 121 7.30 -17.47 -11.36
CA PHE A 121 6.84 -16.39 -12.25
C PHE A 121 5.89 -15.39 -11.57
N ALA A 122 5.20 -15.78 -10.49
CA ALA A 122 4.34 -14.86 -9.75
C ALA A 122 5.16 -13.74 -9.08
N ASP A 123 6.36 -14.06 -8.59
CA ASP A 123 7.26 -13.11 -7.92
C ASP A 123 7.64 -11.94 -8.83
N VAL A 124 7.77 -12.17 -10.14
CA VAL A 124 8.07 -11.09 -11.11
C VAL A 124 6.96 -10.03 -11.10
N GLY A 125 5.70 -10.48 -11.05
CA GLY A 125 4.53 -9.62 -11.02
C GLY A 125 4.43 -8.86 -9.70
N PHE A 126 4.58 -9.56 -8.58
CA PHE A 126 4.48 -9.01 -7.22
C PHE A 126 5.60 -8.00 -6.93
N LEU A 127 6.86 -8.34 -7.22
CA LEU A 127 7.99 -7.42 -7.07
C LEU A 127 7.90 -6.22 -8.02
N GLY A 128 7.31 -6.40 -9.21
CA GLY A 128 7.01 -5.29 -10.11
C GLY A 128 6.07 -4.26 -9.48
N PHE A 129 5.08 -4.68 -8.69
CA PHE A 129 4.28 -3.76 -7.89
C PHE A 129 5.11 -3.08 -6.80
N GLY A 130 5.90 -3.84 -6.04
CA GLY A 130 6.77 -3.32 -4.99
C GLY A 130 7.73 -2.23 -5.48
N ALA A 131 8.22 -2.34 -6.71
CA ALA A 131 9.09 -1.34 -7.33
C ALA A 131 8.32 -0.12 -7.89
N LEU A 132 7.18 -0.35 -8.57
CA LEU A 132 6.49 0.69 -9.32
C LEU A 132 5.51 1.51 -8.47
N ALA A 133 4.86 0.90 -7.47
CA ALA A 133 3.85 1.57 -6.65
C ALA A 133 4.42 2.75 -5.82
N PRO A 134 5.61 2.63 -5.18
CA PRO A 134 6.21 3.77 -4.49
C PRO A 134 6.54 4.92 -5.45
N LEU A 135 7.07 4.60 -6.63
CA LEU A 135 7.36 5.59 -7.67
C LEU A 135 6.08 6.30 -8.15
N ALA A 136 4.99 5.55 -8.30
CA ALA A 136 3.67 6.09 -8.62
C ALA A 136 3.18 7.06 -7.54
N VAL A 137 3.27 6.67 -6.26
CA VAL A 137 2.88 7.53 -5.12
C VAL A 137 3.70 8.82 -5.11
N VAL A 138 5.02 8.74 -5.29
CA VAL A 138 5.90 9.92 -5.36
C VAL A 138 5.51 10.81 -6.55
N ALA A 139 5.38 10.25 -7.74
CA ALA A 139 5.02 10.97 -8.95
C ALA A 139 3.64 11.64 -8.86
N ILE A 140 2.65 10.97 -8.25
CA ILE A 140 1.33 11.54 -7.97
C ILE A 140 1.42 12.57 -6.85
N SER A 141 2.41 12.54 -5.95
CA SER A 141 2.52 13.50 -4.84
C SER A 141 3.18 14.84 -5.21
N HIS A 142 4.02 14.89 -6.26
CA HIS A 142 4.79 16.08 -6.66
C HIS A 142 3.87 17.28 -6.98
N GLY A 143 3.65 18.13 -5.97
CA GLY A 143 2.81 19.34 -6.01
C GLY A 143 1.60 19.34 -5.06
N ALA A 144 1.27 18.23 -4.38
CA ALA A 144 0.24 18.18 -3.32
C ALA A 144 0.83 18.38 -1.91
N VAL A 145 2.15 18.30 -1.77
CA VAL A 145 2.86 18.43 -0.50
C VAL A 145 3.58 19.77 -0.46
N ARG A 146 3.18 20.68 0.44
CA ARG A 146 3.93 21.93 0.70
C ARG A 146 5.19 21.61 1.49
N THR A 147 6.30 22.22 1.07
CA THR A 147 7.63 22.11 1.66
C THR A 147 7.61 22.45 3.15
N THR A 148 7.71 21.42 3.99
CA THR A 148 8.44 21.55 5.27
C THR A 148 9.94 21.66 4.95
N SER A 149 10.78 22.07 5.90
CA SER A 149 12.25 21.94 5.77
C SER A 149 12.60 20.59 5.12
N ARG A 150 13.27 20.64 3.96
CA ARG A 150 13.65 19.45 3.18
C ARG A 150 14.43 18.45 4.05
N VAL A 151 15.23 18.99 4.98
CA VAL A 151 16.00 18.22 5.96
C VAL A 151 15.11 17.44 6.91
N ARG A 152 14.08 18.06 7.49
CA ARG A 152 13.14 17.36 8.40
C ARG A 152 12.38 16.26 7.68
N SER A 153 11.96 16.49 6.44
CA SER A 153 11.26 15.49 5.63
C SER A 153 12.17 14.30 5.28
N LEU A 154 13.44 14.57 4.99
CA LEU A 154 14.44 13.53 4.76
C LEU A 154 14.67 12.72 6.04
N LEU A 155 14.85 13.38 7.18
CA LEU A 155 15.04 12.72 8.48
C LEU A 155 13.85 11.84 8.86
N ASP A 156 12.62 12.33 8.74
CA ASP A 156 11.41 11.54 9.02
C ASP A 156 11.36 10.29 8.11
N GLY A 157 11.70 10.43 6.82
CA GLY A 157 11.79 9.31 5.88
C GLY A 157 12.87 8.30 6.25
N VAL A 158 14.06 8.77 6.63
CA VAL A 158 15.17 7.89 7.06
C VAL A 158 14.84 7.19 8.37
N ILE A 159 14.21 7.86 9.33
CA ILE A 159 13.75 7.24 10.60
C ILE A 159 12.76 6.11 10.31
N ILE A 160 11.78 6.34 9.44
CA ILE A 160 10.82 5.30 9.05
C ILE A 160 11.56 4.13 8.38
N ALA A 161 12.44 4.40 7.42
CA ALA A 161 13.16 3.35 6.70
C ALA A 161 14.05 2.51 7.63
N VAL A 162 14.79 3.14 8.54
CA VAL A 162 15.65 2.46 9.50
C VAL A 162 14.82 1.66 10.52
N ALA A 163 13.69 2.19 10.98
CA ALA A 163 12.80 1.47 11.89
C ALA A 163 12.18 0.22 11.23
N LEU A 164 11.71 0.34 9.99
CA LEU A 164 11.17 -0.80 9.23
C LEU A 164 12.26 -1.81 8.88
N PHE A 165 13.48 -1.35 8.55
CA PHE A 165 14.63 -2.23 8.37
C PHE A 165 14.96 -2.99 9.66
N LEU A 166 14.93 -2.34 10.83
CA LEU A 166 15.17 -3.01 12.11
C LEU A 166 14.14 -4.10 12.40
N ILE A 167 12.85 -3.82 12.17
CA ILE A 167 11.77 -4.80 12.29
C ILE A 167 12.02 -5.98 11.34
N SER A 168 12.25 -5.67 10.06
CA SER A 168 12.46 -6.67 9.02
C SER A 168 13.70 -7.53 9.26
N TRP A 169 14.81 -6.92 9.68
CA TRP A 169 16.04 -7.62 10.07
C TRP A 169 15.80 -8.60 11.21
N THR A 170 15.09 -8.15 12.25
CA THR A 170 14.86 -8.96 13.45
C THR A 170 13.92 -10.14 13.18
N LEU A 171 12.88 -9.93 12.36
CA LEU A 171 11.84 -10.93 12.14
C LEU A 171 12.10 -11.84 10.93
N VAL A 172 12.73 -11.33 9.87
CA VAL A 172 12.78 -11.99 8.56
C VAL A 172 14.18 -11.99 7.96
N LEU A 173 14.73 -10.82 7.60
CA LEU A 173 15.97 -10.71 6.84
C LEU A 173 17.18 -11.33 7.56
N GLY A 174 17.27 -11.16 8.89
CA GLY A 174 18.33 -11.77 9.68
C GLY A 174 18.28 -13.30 9.61
N VAL A 175 17.08 -13.89 9.67
CA VAL A 175 16.90 -15.34 9.51
C VAL A 175 17.28 -15.77 8.10
N LEU A 176 16.80 -15.09 7.06
CA LEU A 176 17.09 -15.41 5.66
C LEU A 176 18.59 -15.38 5.33
N VAL A 177 19.32 -14.38 5.84
CA VAL A 177 20.76 -14.23 5.56
C VAL A 177 21.60 -15.30 6.26
N HIS A 178 21.17 -15.80 7.42
CA HIS A 178 21.90 -16.81 8.16
C HIS A 178 21.46 -18.25 7.85
N GLN A 179 20.34 -18.42 7.14
CA GLN A 179 19.91 -19.71 6.60
C GLN A 179 20.61 -20.02 5.28
N VAL A 180 20.86 -21.31 5.03
CA VAL A 180 21.35 -21.77 3.73
C VAL A 180 20.16 -21.78 2.77
N ALA A 181 19.96 -20.66 2.07
CA ALA A 181 19.00 -20.61 0.97
C ALA A 181 19.40 -21.64 -0.11
N PRO A 182 18.44 -22.31 -0.76
CA PRO A 182 18.72 -23.34 -1.75
C PRO A 182 19.43 -22.80 -3.00
N SER A 183 19.36 -21.50 -3.26
CA SER A 183 20.12 -20.82 -4.32
C SER A 183 20.25 -19.31 -4.03
N LEU A 184 21.21 -18.65 -4.70
CA LEU A 184 21.34 -17.19 -4.66
C LEU A 184 20.08 -16.48 -5.17
N LEU A 185 19.44 -17.03 -6.20
CA LEU A 185 18.20 -16.46 -6.75
C LEU A 185 17.07 -16.49 -5.70
N ALA A 186 16.91 -17.61 -4.99
CA ALA A 186 15.93 -17.72 -3.91
C ALA A 186 16.20 -16.69 -2.80
N LEU A 187 17.46 -16.54 -2.37
CA LEU A 187 17.85 -15.53 -1.38
C LEU A 187 17.51 -14.11 -1.84
N LEU A 188 17.86 -13.75 -3.07
CA LEU A 188 17.61 -12.42 -3.63
C LEU A 188 16.11 -12.14 -3.76
N THR A 189 15.33 -13.11 -4.25
CA THR A 189 13.86 -12.96 -4.35
C THR A 189 13.24 -12.80 -2.97
N SER A 190 13.56 -13.66 -2.00
CA SER A 190 13.02 -13.58 -0.65
C SER A 190 13.42 -12.30 0.09
N ALA A 191 14.63 -11.77 -0.17
CA ALA A 191 15.07 -10.49 0.38
C ALA A 191 14.45 -9.28 -0.33
N ALA A 192 14.05 -9.42 -1.61
CA ALA A 192 13.45 -8.32 -2.37
C ALA A 192 12.10 -7.88 -1.79
N TYR A 193 11.27 -8.81 -1.30
CA TYR A 193 9.98 -8.51 -0.66
C TYR A 193 10.07 -7.55 0.54
N PRO A 194 10.81 -7.88 1.62
CA PRO A 194 10.93 -6.97 2.76
C PRO A 194 11.58 -5.64 2.38
N VAL A 195 12.52 -5.63 1.41
CA VAL A 195 13.12 -4.40 0.91
C VAL A 195 12.09 -3.53 0.18
N SER A 196 11.27 -4.12 -0.70
CA SER A 196 10.18 -3.40 -1.37
C SER A 196 9.15 -2.89 -0.37
N ASP A 197 8.82 -3.65 0.66
CA ASP A 197 7.86 -3.27 1.70
C ASP A 197 8.36 -2.07 2.50
N ILE A 198 9.65 -2.06 2.88
CA ILE A 198 10.28 -0.92 3.56
C ILE A 198 10.15 0.34 2.69
N ILE A 199 10.46 0.25 1.39
CA ILE A 199 10.38 1.39 0.47
C ILE A 199 8.93 1.86 0.32
N ALA A 200 7.99 0.93 0.14
CA ALA A 200 6.57 1.20 -0.03
C ALA A 200 5.94 1.85 1.22
N LEU A 201 6.17 1.28 2.40
CA LEU A 201 5.68 1.82 3.67
C LEU A 201 6.30 3.18 3.99
N THR A 202 7.62 3.33 3.79
CA THR A 202 8.30 4.61 4.00
C THR A 202 7.67 5.69 3.12
N THR A 203 7.49 5.39 1.83
CA THR A 203 6.90 6.32 0.87
C THR A 203 5.46 6.67 1.24
N ALA A 204 4.63 5.66 1.54
CA ALA A 204 3.23 5.84 1.90
C ALA A 204 3.07 6.67 3.18
N LEU A 205 3.80 6.35 4.25
CA LEU A 205 3.75 7.06 5.53
C LEU A 205 4.28 8.49 5.40
N ALA A 206 5.35 8.69 4.62
CA ALA A 206 5.87 10.03 4.34
C ALA A 206 4.84 10.87 3.57
N VAL A 207 4.07 10.30 2.64
CA VAL A 207 3.00 11.04 1.94
C VAL A 207 1.79 11.28 2.84
N LEU A 208 1.36 10.30 3.62
CA LEU A 208 0.20 10.40 4.53
C LEU A 208 0.41 11.46 5.62
N SER A 209 1.60 11.55 6.19
CA SER A 209 1.95 12.56 7.22
C SER A 209 1.90 14.00 6.69
N ARG A 210 1.96 14.18 5.36
CA ARG A 210 2.05 15.50 4.70
C ARG A 210 0.80 15.89 3.90
N SER A 211 -0.03 14.93 3.50
CA SER A 211 -1.23 15.21 2.71
C SER A 211 -2.33 15.83 3.58
N ARG A 212 -2.87 16.98 3.16
CA ARG A 212 -3.99 17.65 3.86
C ARG A 212 -5.27 17.82 3.05
N ALA A 213 -5.29 17.41 1.78
CA ALA A 213 -6.47 17.64 0.93
C ALA A 213 -6.67 16.65 -0.23
N ASP A 214 -5.66 15.85 -0.60
CA ASP A 214 -5.81 14.91 -1.71
C ASP A 214 -6.26 13.53 -1.22
N ARG A 215 -7.59 13.35 -1.20
CA ARG A 215 -8.23 12.09 -0.79
C ARG A 215 -7.83 10.91 -1.68
N ALA A 216 -7.54 11.14 -2.96
CA ALA A 216 -7.11 10.08 -3.86
C ALA A 216 -5.70 9.62 -3.49
N LEU A 217 -4.77 10.56 -3.28
CA LEU A 217 -3.40 10.25 -2.86
C LEU A 217 -3.36 9.56 -1.47
N VAL A 218 -4.18 10.01 -0.53
CA VAL A 218 -4.31 9.37 0.79
C VAL A 218 -4.76 7.91 0.62
N GLY A 219 -5.84 7.67 -0.12
CA GLY A 219 -6.34 6.32 -0.32
C GLY A 219 -5.35 5.41 -1.06
N ILE A 220 -4.65 5.90 -2.09
CA ILE A 220 -3.59 5.14 -2.76
C ILE A 220 -2.47 4.81 -1.77
N SER A 221 -2.03 5.78 -0.96
CA SER A 221 -0.97 5.54 0.03
C SER A 221 -1.40 4.53 1.10
N VAL A 222 -2.67 4.56 1.53
CA VAL A 222 -3.24 3.54 2.44
C VAL A 222 -3.23 2.17 1.79
N GLY A 223 -3.67 2.05 0.53
CA GLY A 223 -3.64 0.77 -0.17
C GLY A 223 -2.24 0.21 -0.38
N VAL A 224 -1.25 1.07 -0.72
CA VAL A 224 0.16 0.67 -0.82
C VAL A 224 0.71 0.24 0.54
N ALA A 225 0.36 0.92 1.63
CA ALA A 225 0.75 0.50 2.97
C ALA A 225 0.10 -0.83 3.37
N LEU A 226 -1.19 -1.04 3.07
CA LEU A 226 -1.87 -2.31 3.31
C LEU A 226 -1.20 -3.45 2.54
N MET A 227 -0.82 -3.23 1.27
CA MET A 227 -0.10 -4.22 0.48
C MET A 227 1.21 -4.63 1.16
N ALA A 228 2.06 -3.67 1.51
CA ALA A 228 3.35 -3.95 2.14
C ALA A 228 3.23 -4.63 3.51
N VAL A 229 2.19 -4.30 4.31
CA VAL A 229 1.91 -5.04 5.55
C VAL A 229 1.49 -6.49 5.26
N SER A 230 0.69 -6.69 4.22
CA SER A 230 0.21 -8.02 3.82
C SER A 230 1.36 -8.89 3.30
N ASP A 231 2.22 -8.34 2.44
CA ASP A 231 3.39 -9.04 1.89
C ASP A 231 4.39 -9.42 3.00
N SER A 232 4.66 -8.51 3.94
CA SER A 232 5.51 -8.81 5.10
C SER A 232 4.92 -9.91 5.99
N LEU A 233 3.61 -9.90 6.22
CA LEU A 233 2.93 -10.94 6.99
C LEU A 233 2.88 -12.27 6.23
N PHE A 234 2.75 -12.25 4.91
CA PHE A 234 2.86 -13.43 4.05
C PHE A 234 4.23 -14.09 4.20
N VAL A 235 5.32 -13.33 4.12
CA VAL A 235 6.67 -13.88 4.29
C VAL A 235 6.84 -14.52 5.68
N TYR A 236 6.36 -13.85 6.73
CA TYR A 236 6.41 -14.39 8.09
C TYR A 236 5.58 -15.68 8.25
N LEU A 237 4.33 -15.69 7.81
CA LEU A 237 3.46 -16.87 7.93
C LEU A 237 3.91 -18.02 7.02
N SER A 238 4.48 -17.72 5.86
CA SER A 238 5.06 -18.73 4.97
C SER A 238 6.28 -19.38 5.62
N ALA A 239 7.16 -18.58 6.25
CA ALA A 239 8.31 -19.10 6.99
C ALA A 239 7.89 -19.96 8.22
N ALA A 240 6.72 -19.68 8.81
CA ALA A 240 6.14 -20.48 9.88
C ALA A 240 5.39 -21.73 9.39
N GLY A 241 5.16 -21.88 8.08
CA GLY A 241 4.32 -22.95 7.51
C GLY A 241 2.82 -22.78 7.83
N GLU A 242 2.39 -21.57 8.17
CA GLU A 242 1.03 -21.23 8.60
C GLU A 242 0.24 -20.49 7.52
N PHE A 243 0.84 -20.24 6.35
CA PHE A 243 0.14 -19.59 5.24
C PHE A 243 -0.82 -20.55 4.53
N SER A 244 -2.04 -20.07 4.27
CA SER A 244 -3.04 -20.75 3.44
C SER A 244 -3.95 -19.74 2.76
N THR A 245 -4.29 -19.98 1.50
CA THR A 245 -5.21 -19.17 0.70
C THR A 245 -6.63 -19.16 1.28
N GLY A 246 -7.27 -17.98 1.25
CA GLY A 246 -8.60 -17.71 1.81
C GLY A 246 -8.59 -17.22 3.25
N GLY A 247 -7.41 -16.85 3.77
CA GLY A 247 -7.21 -16.33 5.12
C GLY A 247 -7.33 -14.82 5.22
N LEU A 248 -6.90 -14.27 6.36
CA LEU A 248 -6.87 -12.83 6.61
C LEU A 248 -5.99 -12.08 5.59
N LEU A 249 -4.92 -12.71 5.12
CA LEU A 249 -4.01 -12.10 4.14
C LEU A 249 -4.70 -11.78 2.82
N ASP A 250 -5.49 -12.71 2.29
CA ASP A 250 -6.22 -12.51 1.04
C ASP A 250 -7.24 -11.36 1.15
N VAL A 251 -7.85 -11.22 2.34
CA VAL A 251 -8.72 -10.08 2.65
C VAL A 251 -7.95 -8.76 2.60
N LEU A 252 -6.73 -8.73 3.14
CA LEU A 252 -5.90 -7.52 3.18
C LEU A 252 -5.35 -7.15 1.79
N TRP A 253 -4.89 -8.11 0.98
CA TRP A 253 -4.49 -7.89 -0.41
C TRP A 253 -5.66 -7.38 -1.26
N THR A 254 -6.82 -8.02 -1.13
CA THR A 254 -8.04 -7.57 -1.81
C THR A 254 -8.43 -6.16 -1.38
N ALA A 255 -8.37 -5.86 -0.08
CA ALA A 255 -8.67 -4.53 0.45
C ALA A 255 -7.69 -3.48 -0.06
N ALA A 256 -6.39 -3.80 -0.16
CA ALA A 256 -5.36 -2.91 -0.69
C ALA A 256 -5.71 -2.45 -2.11
N PHE A 257 -5.99 -3.39 -3.03
CA PHE A 257 -6.35 -3.04 -4.40
C PHE A 257 -7.74 -2.39 -4.50
N ALA A 258 -8.71 -2.82 -3.70
CA ALA A 258 -10.03 -2.22 -3.70
C ALA A 258 -9.98 -0.73 -3.28
N VAL A 259 -9.18 -0.40 -2.28
CA VAL A 259 -8.92 0.98 -1.84
C VAL A 259 -8.19 1.76 -2.92
N ILE A 260 -7.15 1.19 -3.56
CA ILE A 260 -6.44 1.84 -4.69
C ILE A 260 -7.43 2.14 -5.82
N ALA A 261 -8.19 1.14 -6.26
CA ALA A 261 -9.19 1.25 -7.31
C ALA A 261 -10.22 2.34 -7.01
N ALA A 262 -10.81 2.34 -5.82
CA ALA A 262 -11.76 3.37 -5.40
C ALA A 262 -11.14 4.78 -5.41
N SER A 263 -9.88 4.89 -4.99
CA SER A 263 -9.15 6.16 -4.92
C SER A 263 -8.92 6.79 -6.30
N THR A 264 -8.78 5.97 -7.35
CA THR A 264 -8.70 6.48 -8.74
C THR A 264 -9.98 7.22 -9.16
N LEU A 265 -11.14 6.86 -8.60
CA LEU A 265 -12.44 7.46 -8.93
C LEU A 265 -12.73 8.74 -8.13
N VAL A 266 -11.99 8.97 -7.05
CA VAL A 266 -12.12 10.19 -6.25
C VAL A 266 -11.59 11.38 -7.04
N ARG A 267 -12.47 12.36 -7.31
CA ARG A 267 -12.09 13.62 -7.93
C ARG A 267 -11.30 14.45 -6.92
N GLY A 268 -10.11 14.92 -7.30
CA GLY A 268 -9.35 15.85 -6.49
C GLY A 268 -10.15 17.13 -6.28
N SER A 269 -10.43 17.48 -5.02
CA SER A 269 -10.97 18.78 -4.66
C SER A 269 -9.87 19.84 -4.74
N VAL A 270 -9.39 20.15 -5.94
CA VAL A 270 -8.70 21.41 -6.17
C VAL A 270 -9.80 22.46 -6.35
N ARG A 271 -10.47 22.82 -5.24
CA ARG A 271 -11.03 24.17 -5.16
C ARG A 271 -9.84 25.03 -4.78
N GLU A 272 -9.29 25.74 -5.76
CA GLU A 272 -8.72 27.05 -5.52
C GLU A 272 -9.86 27.91 -4.94
N SER A 273 -10.13 27.77 -3.65
CA SER A 273 -10.90 28.78 -2.93
C SER A 273 -9.93 29.95 -2.72
N GLY A 274 -9.90 30.85 -3.68
CA GLY A 274 -9.39 32.21 -3.51
C GLY A 274 -10.30 33.03 -2.59
N ASP A 275 -10.65 32.49 -1.41
CA ASP A 275 -11.43 33.23 -0.43
C ASP A 275 -11.09 32.78 0.99
N GLY A 276 -10.71 33.76 1.80
CA GLY A 276 -10.17 33.63 3.15
C GLY A 276 -11.21 33.28 4.21
N SER A 277 -11.96 32.19 4.03
CA SER A 277 -12.81 31.63 5.09
C SER A 277 -12.28 30.29 5.60
N VAL A 278 -11.41 30.39 6.60
CA VAL A 278 -10.99 29.27 7.46
C VAL A 278 -12.18 28.88 8.34
N ALA A 279 -13.07 28.03 7.83
CA ALA A 279 -14.10 27.39 8.63
C ALA A 279 -14.33 25.98 8.11
N GLY A 280 -13.59 25.03 8.71
CA GLY A 280 -13.68 23.60 8.37
C GLY A 280 -12.37 22.96 7.90
N SER A 281 -11.21 23.61 8.12
CA SER A 281 -9.93 22.90 8.04
C SER A 281 -10.01 21.71 8.98
N VAL A 282 -10.05 20.49 8.43
CA VAL A 282 -9.80 19.29 9.21
C VAL A 282 -8.49 19.56 9.92
N ARG A 283 -8.57 19.87 11.23
CA ARG A 283 -7.42 19.92 12.14
C ARG A 283 -6.63 18.68 11.80
N GLY A 284 -5.50 18.83 11.11
CA GLY A 284 -4.68 17.71 10.70
C GLY A 284 -4.34 16.94 11.96
N SER A 285 -5.05 15.84 12.17
CA SER A 285 -5.12 15.15 13.46
C SER A 285 -3.69 14.91 13.92
N VAL A 286 -3.40 15.21 15.19
CA VAL A 286 -2.10 14.92 15.81
C VAL A 286 -1.64 13.50 15.46
N ALA A 287 -2.59 12.57 15.29
CA ALA A 287 -2.39 11.21 14.78
C ALA A 287 -1.62 11.12 13.44
N LEU A 288 -1.93 11.95 12.43
CA LEU A 288 -1.22 11.92 11.14
C LEU A 288 0.21 12.45 11.25
N LYS A 289 0.44 13.41 12.14
CA LYS A 289 1.80 13.91 12.45
C LYS A 289 2.60 12.90 13.27
N ALA A 290 1.93 11.99 13.97
CA ALA A 290 2.55 10.94 14.76
C ALA A 290 2.90 9.69 13.92
N LEU A 291 2.42 9.57 12.68
CA LEU A 291 2.64 8.41 11.81
C LEU A 291 4.12 7.98 11.67
N PRO A 292 5.10 8.89 11.52
CA PRO A 292 6.50 8.50 11.43
C PRO A 292 7.05 7.80 12.69
N TYR A 293 6.39 7.97 13.84
CA TYR A 293 6.77 7.32 15.09
C TYR A 293 6.14 5.94 15.27
N VAL A 294 5.15 5.57 14.46
CA VAL A 294 4.51 4.24 14.56
C VAL A 294 5.52 3.13 14.24
N PRO A 295 6.26 3.14 13.11
CA PRO A 295 7.31 2.15 12.86
C PRO A 295 8.37 2.12 13.96
N PHE A 296 8.72 3.30 14.49
CA PHE A 296 9.67 3.42 15.58
C PHE A 296 9.19 2.73 16.86
N ALA A 297 7.93 2.95 17.27
CA ALA A 297 7.34 2.32 18.44
C ALA A 297 7.24 0.79 18.26
N VAL A 298 6.82 0.33 17.08
CA VAL A 298 6.76 -1.10 16.75
C VAL A 298 8.15 -1.72 16.79
N ALA A 299 9.15 -1.07 16.19
CA ALA A 299 10.54 -1.55 16.22
C ALA A 299 11.07 -1.67 17.65
N THR A 300 10.73 -0.71 18.51
CA THR A 300 11.08 -0.75 19.94
C THR A 300 10.45 -1.95 20.63
N VAL A 301 9.15 -2.20 20.43
CA VAL A 301 8.46 -3.36 21.00
C VAL A 301 9.07 -4.66 20.50
N VAL A 302 9.33 -4.79 19.19
CA VAL A 302 9.95 -5.99 18.60
C VAL A 302 11.31 -6.26 19.24
N VAL A 303 12.17 -5.25 19.34
CA VAL A 303 13.50 -5.41 19.95
C VAL A 303 13.42 -5.76 21.44
N VAL A 304 12.48 -5.16 22.19
CA VAL A 304 12.29 -5.47 23.62
C VAL A 304 11.82 -6.91 23.82
N VAL A 305 10.82 -7.34 23.05
CA VAL A 305 10.31 -8.73 23.10
C VAL A 305 11.41 -9.72 22.73
N GLU A 306 12.21 -9.37 21.73
CA GLU A 306 13.33 -10.20 21.28
C GLU A 306 14.44 -10.30 22.33
N ALA A 307 14.83 -9.17 22.92
CA ALA A 307 15.85 -9.09 23.97
C ALA A 307 15.45 -9.88 25.23
N ALA A 308 14.14 -9.99 25.51
CA ALA A 308 13.62 -10.80 26.60
C ALA A 308 13.72 -12.32 26.33
N ARG A 309 13.82 -12.73 25.07
CA ARG A 309 13.90 -14.14 24.65
C ARG A 309 15.33 -14.61 24.40
N ARG A 310 16.17 -13.75 23.82
CA ARG A 310 17.55 -14.10 23.44
C ARG A 310 18.46 -12.87 23.42
N PRO A 311 19.78 -13.05 23.59
CA PRO A 311 20.75 -11.97 23.40
C PRO A 311 20.60 -11.34 22.01
N LEU A 312 20.59 -10.01 21.96
CA LEU A 312 20.49 -9.28 20.70
C LEU A 312 21.77 -9.44 19.88
N ALA A 313 21.61 -9.73 18.58
CA ALA A 313 22.73 -9.74 17.65
C ALA A 313 23.38 -8.34 17.55
N GLY A 314 24.70 -8.29 17.34
CA GLY A 314 25.44 -7.03 17.19
C GLY A 314 24.87 -6.12 16.09
N THR A 315 24.37 -6.69 15.01
CA THR A 315 23.72 -5.96 13.90
C THR A 315 22.43 -5.27 14.38
N THR A 316 21.60 -5.95 15.17
CA THR A 316 20.37 -5.39 15.72
C THR A 316 20.68 -4.21 16.65
N LEU A 317 21.70 -4.36 17.50
CA LEU A 317 22.17 -3.28 18.38
C LEU A 317 22.69 -2.08 17.59
N ALA A 318 23.50 -2.29 16.55
CA ALA A 318 24.04 -1.23 15.71
C ALA A 318 22.92 -0.43 15.02
N VAL A 319 21.94 -1.12 14.44
CA VAL A 319 20.79 -0.48 13.77
C VAL A 319 19.92 0.28 14.79
N LEU A 320 19.72 -0.26 15.99
CA LEU A 320 19.00 0.42 17.07
C LEU A 320 19.70 1.72 17.47
N VAL A 321 21.03 1.73 17.62
CA VAL A 321 21.81 2.94 17.94
C VAL A 321 21.67 4.00 16.85
N VAL A 322 21.72 3.59 15.57
CA VAL A 322 21.48 4.51 14.44
C VAL A 322 20.07 5.09 14.52
N LEU A 323 19.05 4.26 14.77
CA LEU A 323 17.66 4.70 14.88
C LEU A 323 17.47 5.70 16.03
N MET A 324 18.01 5.40 17.21
CA MET A 324 17.99 6.29 18.38
C MET A 324 18.63 7.64 18.04
N THR A 325 19.82 7.62 17.43
CA THR A 325 20.57 8.84 17.08
C THR A 325 19.77 9.71 16.13
N LEU A 326 19.16 9.12 15.09
CA LEU A 326 18.33 9.84 14.13
C LEU A 326 17.11 10.49 14.81
N VAL A 327 16.44 9.76 15.70
CA VAL A 327 15.31 10.28 16.47
C VAL A 327 15.74 11.45 17.36
N PHE A 328 16.87 11.34 18.06
CA PHE A 328 17.39 12.44 18.90
C PHE A 328 17.74 13.67 18.08
N VAL A 329 18.46 13.52 16.96
CA VAL A 329 18.79 14.63 16.05
C VAL A 329 17.51 15.31 15.57
N ARG A 330 16.51 14.51 15.16
CA ARG A 330 15.23 15.04 14.69
C ARG A 330 14.45 15.76 15.79
N GLN A 331 14.47 15.28 17.04
CA GLN A 331 13.84 15.95 18.17
C GLN A 331 14.56 17.26 18.53
N ALA A 332 15.90 17.27 18.51
CA ALA A 332 16.68 18.49 18.72
C ALA A 332 16.31 19.58 17.70
N LEU A 333 16.18 19.22 16.42
CA LEU A 333 15.73 20.14 15.36
C LEU A 333 14.26 20.59 15.48
N VAL A 334 13.47 19.98 16.36
CA VAL A 334 12.11 20.47 16.67
C VAL A 334 12.13 21.40 17.87
N VAL A 335 13.04 21.19 18.82
CA VAL A 335 13.22 22.07 19.98
C VAL A 335 13.94 23.37 19.61
N LEU A 336 14.84 23.32 18.63
CA LEU A 336 15.63 24.48 18.16
C LEU A 336 14.87 25.40 17.17
N ASP A 337 13.73 24.95 16.64
CA ASP A 337 12.84 25.69 15.73
C ASP A 337 11.70 26.38 16.51
#